data_AF-A0AA41X178-F1
#
_entry.id   AF-A0AA41X178-F1
#
_cell.length_a   1.000
_cell.length_b   1.000
_cell.length_c   1.000
_cell.angle_alpha   90.00
_cell.angle_beta   90.00
_cell.angle_gamma   90.00
#
_symmetry.space_group_name_H-M   'P 1'
#
loop_
_entity.id
_entity.type
_entity.pdbx_description
1 polymer ?
#
loop_
_entity_poly.entity_id
_entity_poly.type
_entity_poly.pdbx_seq_one_letter_code
_entity_poly.pdbx_strand_id
1 'polypeptide(L)'
;VAGEIGELFSSRRVSKYYLALSDHKPKKKQGMIMGDMKNRRGGQRILLKTTENPAITQFFSSAAKPGTRGFIVKPHSGKTHQIRVALK
;
A
#
# COMPACT_ATOMS: atom_id res chain seq x y z
N VAL A 1 27.96 3.04 -3.62
CA VAL A 1 26.95 3.23 -2.54
C VAL A 1 25.57 3.69 -3.04
N ALA A 2 25.37 4.92 -3.54
CA ALA A 2 24.02 5.39 -3.93
C ALA A 2 23.38 4.58 -5.07
N GLY A 3 24.19 4.19 -6.07
CA GLY A 3 23.74 3.33 -7.18
C GLY A 3 23.29 1.94 -6.75
N GLU A 4 24.05 1.28 -5.88
CA GLU A 4 23.72 -0.05 -5.35
C GLU A 4 22.37 -0.06 -4.63
N ILE A 5 22.12 0.95 -3.78
CA ILE A 5 20.84 1.09 -3.08
C ILE A 5 19.70 1.29 -4.09
N GLY A 6 19.90 2.19 -5.07
CA GLY A 6 18.93 2.42 -6.14
C GLY A 6 18.57 1.13 -6.90
N GLU A 7 19.56 0.29 -7.18
CA GLU A 7 19.37 -1.01 -7.82
C GLU A 7 18.55 -1.97 -6.95
N LEU A 8 18.81 -2.02 -5.63
CA LEU A 8 18.00 -2.85 -4.71
C LEU A 8 16.52 -2.42 -4.70
N PHE A 9 16.22 -1.12 -4.81
CA PHE A 9 14.85 -0.63 -4.91
C PHE A 9 14.21 -0.93 -6.28
N SER A 10 14.93 -0.72 -7.39
CA SER A 10 14.42 -0.97 -8.74
C SER A 10 14.15 -2.45 -9.00
N SER A 11 15.06 -3.32 -8.51
CA SER A 11 14.93 -4.78 -8.56
C SER A 11 13.96 -5.35 -7.50
N ARG A 12 13.32 -4.51 -6.69
CA ARG A 12 12.37 -4.89 -5.62
C ARG A 12 12.97 -5.86 -4.58
N ARG A 13 14.29 -5.85 -4.39
CA ARG A 13 14.99 -6.62 -3.36
C ARG A 13 14.84 -6.01 -1.96
N VAL A 14 14.47 -4.73 -1.86
CA VAL A 14 14.13 -4.10 -0.58
C VAL A 14 12.69 -4.44 -0.17
N SER A 15 12.55 -5.09 0.98
CA SER A 15 11.25 -5.25 1.65
C SER A 15 10.95 -4.05 2.54
N LYS A 16 9.79 -3.42 2.34
CA LYS A 16 9.33 -2.28 3.13
C LYS A 16 8.12 -2.67 3.96
N TYR A 17 8.08 -2.26 5.22
CA TYR A 17 6.97 -2.48 6.13
C TYR A 17 6.58 -1.17 6.79
N TYR A 18 5.28 -0.95 6.92
CA TYR A 18 4.71 0.25 7.53
C TYR A 18 3.67 -0.14 8.56
N LEU A 19 3.59 0.63 9.63
CA LEU A 19 2.47 0.61 10.56
C LEU A 19 1.48 1.70 10.19
N ALA A 20 0.19 1.37 10.21
CA ALA A 20 -0.88 2.32 9.94
C ALA A 20 -2.05 2.11 10.91
N LEU A 21 -2.77 3.20 11.18
CA LEU A 21 -4.02 3.19 11.91
C LEU A 21 -5.13 3.66 10.97
N SER A 22 -6.30 3.06 11.08
CA SER A 22 -7.51 3.50 10.40
C SER A 22 -8.72 3.29 11.30
N ASP A 23 -9.72 4.14 11.16
CA ASP A 23 -11.07 3.96 11.70
C ASP A 23 -11.90 2.96 10.86
N HIS A 24 -11.42 2.55 9.68
CA HIS A 24 -12.10 1.62 8.80
C HIS A 24 -11.72 0.15 9.09
N LYS A 25 -12.73 -0.69 9.32
CA LYS A 25 -12.55 -2.15 9.44
C LYS A 25 -12.49 -2.78 8.04
N PRO A 26 -11.39 -3.48 7.68
CA PRO A 26 -11.29 -4.11 6.38
C PRO A 26 -12.21 -5.32 6.27
N LYS A 27 -12.63 -5.67 5.05
CA LYS A 27 -13.45 -6.87 4.79
C LYS A 27 -12.75 -8.17 5.20
N LYS A 28 -11.43 -8.21 5.09
CA LYS A 28 -10.59 -9.38 5.45
C LYS A 28 -9.55 -8.96 6.48
N LYS A 29 -9.17 -9.88 7.38
CA LYS A 29 -8.10 -9.62 8.37
C LYS A 29 -6.74 -9.41 7.70
N GLN A 30 -6.48 -10.06 6.58
CA GLN A 30 -5.26 -9.94 5.79
C GLN A 30 -5.59 -10.11 4.31
N GLY A 31 -4.69 -9.66 3.44
CA GLY A 31 -4.81 -9.89 2.01
C GLY A 31 -3.89 -9.03 1.17
N MET A 32 -4.13 -9.07 -0.14
CA MET A 32 -3.43 -8.27 -1.12
C MET A 32 -4.42 -7.35 -1.83
N ILE A 33 -4.04 -6.08 -1.99
CA ILE A 33 -4.76 -5.05 -2.73
C ILE A 33 -3.93 -4.73 -3.95
N MET A 34 -4.52 -4.92 -5.13
CA MET A 34 -3.85 -4.77 -6.42
C MET A 34 -4.72 -3.97 -7.38
N GLY A 35 -4.10 -3.06 -8.11
CA GLY A 35 -4.74 -2.30 -9.18
C GLY A 35 -3.87 -1.15 -9.64
N ASP A 36 -4.11 -0.65 -10.85
CA ASP A 36 -3.38 0.51 -11.36
C ASP A 36 -3.75 1.78 -10.59
N MET A 37 -2.80 2.69 -10.44
CA MET A 37 -3.06 3.98 -9.78
C MET A 37 -3.16 5.10 -10.80
N LYS A 38 -4.19 5.94 -10.64
CA LYS A 38 -4.40 7.14 -11.47
C LYS A 38 -4.60 8.37 -10.60
N ASN A 39 -4.07 9.49 -11.07
CA ASN A 39 -4.38 10.81 -10.51
C ASN A 39 -5.82 11.21 -10.91
N ARG A 40 -6.59 11.70 -9.93
CA ARG A 40 -7.90 12.34 -10.13
C ARG A 40 -7.71 13.86 -10.00
N ARG A 41 -8.82 14.61 -9.95
CA ARG A 41 -8.81 16.05 -9.71
C ARG A 41 -8.33 16.38 -8.28
N GLY A 42 -7.69 17.54 -8.12
CA GLY A 42 -7.24 18.04 -6.81
C GLY A 42 -6.15 17.21 -6.14
N GLY A 43 -5.25 16.58 -6.92
CA GLY A 43 -4.14 15.77 -6.38
C GLY A 43 -4.55 14.46 -5.73
N GLN A 44 -5.84 14.10 -5.76
CA GLN A 44 -6.32 12.83 -5.24
C GLN A 44 -5.83 11.68 -6.12
N ARG A 45 -5.60 10.51 -5.52
CA ARG A 45 -5.25 9.27 -6.24
C ARG A 45 -6.27 8.20 -5.94
N ILE A 46 -6.54 7.38 -6.96
CA ILE A 46 -7.50 6.28 -6.90
C ILE A 46 -6.85 4.99 -7.37
N LEU A 47 -7.43 3.86 -6.95
CA LEU A 47 -7.09 2.53 -7.45
C LEU A 47 -8.10 2.12 -8.52
N LEU A 48 -7.60 1.69 -9.67
CA LEU A 48 -8.38 1.17 -10.77
C LEU A 48 -8.44 -0.36 -10.68
N LYS A 49 -9.38 -0.97 -11.41
CA LYS A 49 -9.49 -2.44 -11.51
C LYS A 49 -8.50 -3.05 -12.52
N THR A 50 -7.91 -2.24 -13.38
CA THR A 50 -6.89 -2.66 -14.35
C THR A 50 -5.59 -3.02 -13.65
N THR A 51 -4.76 -3.84 -14.30
CA THR A 51 -3.51 -4.38 -13.73
C THR A 51 -2.35 -4.35 -14.72
N GLU A 52 -2.23 -3.29 -15.53
CA GLU A 52 -1.14 -3.14 -16.50
C GLU A 52 0.19 -2.77 -15.84
N ASN A 53 0.16 -1.87 -14.85
CA ASN A 53 1.32 -1.47 -14.05
C ASN A 53 0.90 -1.25 -12.59
N PRO A 54 0.47 -2.33 -11.92
CA PRO A 54 -0.33 -2.24 -10.71
C PRO A 54 0.48 -1.75 -9.52
N ALA A 55 -0.19 -1.01 -8.64
CA ALA A 55 0.23 -0.92 -7.25
C ALA A 55 -0.15 -2.22 -6.54
N ILE A 56 0.81 -2.85 -5.88
CA ILE A 56 0.61 -4.11 -5.16
C ILE A 56 0.92 -3.89 -3.67
N THR A 57 -0.08 -4.05 -2.82
CA THR A 57 0.02 -3.80 -1.37
C THR A 57 -0.52 -4.98 -0.61
N GLN A 58 0.33 -5.67 0.15
CA GLN A 58 -0.10 -6.67 1.11
C GLN A 58 -0.40 -5.99 2.46
N PHE A 59 -1.43 -6.45 3.16
CA PHE A 59 -1.77 -5.93 4.48
C PHE A 59 -2.16 -7.06 5.44
N PHE A 60 -1.93 -6.79 6.71
CA PHE A 60 -2.42 -7.54 7.86
C PHE A 60 -3.07 -6.54 8.79
N SER A 61 -4.22 -6.90 9.37
CA SER A 61 -4.98 -6.01 10.23
C SER A 61 -5.33 -6.68 11.54
N SER A 62 -5.27 -5.91 12.62
CA SER A 62 -5.69 -6.31 13.96
C SER A 62 -6.52 -5.21 14.62
N ALA A 63 -7.34 -5.57 15.59
CA ALA A 63 -7.97 -4.56 16.44
C ALA A 63 -6.87 -3.89 17.28
N ALA A 64 -6.85 -2.56 17.33
CA ALA A 64 -5.89 -1.81 18.13
C ALA A 64 -6.54 -1.29 19.42
N LYS A 65 -7.66 -0.58 19.27
CA LYS A 65 -8.56 -0.14 20.35
C LYS A 65 -9.99 -0.07 19.82
N PRO A 66 -11.03 0.05 20.66
CA PRO A 66 -12.40 0.24 20.17
C PRO A 66 -12.47 1.37 19.13
N GLY A 67 -13.08 1.09 17.97
CA GLY A 67 -13.17 2.05 16.86
C GLY A 67 -11.88 2.31 16.07
N THR A 68 -10.77 1.62 16.36
CA THR A 68 -9.50 1.78 15.62
C THR A 68 -8.91 0.44 15.23
N ARG A 69 -8.51 0.35 13.96
CA ARG A 69 -7.83 -0.78 13.36
C ARG A 69 -6.35 -0.48 13.16
N GLY A 70 -5.50 -1.38 13.62
CA GLY A 70 -4.07 -1.37 13.32
C GLY A 70 -3.76 -2.22 12.10
N PHE A 71 -2.78 -1.78 11.31
CA PHE A 71 -2.33 -2.47 10.11
C PHE A 71 -0.80 -2.57 10.06
N ILE A 72 -0.32 -3.73 9.62
CA ILE A 72 1.02 -3.89 9.05
C ILE A 72 0.84 -3.92 7.53
N VAL A 73 1.55 -3.05 6.82
CA VAL A 73 1.43 -2.89 5.38
C VAL A 73 2.77 -3.14 4.71
N LYS A 74 2.78 -4.02 3.71
CA LYS A 74 3.94 -4.36 2.90
C LYS A 74 3.67 -3.99 1.43
N PRO A 75 4.10 -2.80 0.97
CA PRO A 75 4.00 -2.44 -0.45
C PRO A 75 5.09 -3.15 -1.26
N HIS A 76 4.67 -3.93 -2.27
CA HIS A 76 5.56 -4.59 -3.23
C HIS A 76 5.93 -3.70 -4.43
N SER A 77 5.29 -2.53 -4.53
CA SER A 77 5.59 -1.47 -5.50
C SER A 77 5.88 -0.15 -4.77
N GLY A 78 6.29 0.88 -5.51
CA GLY A 78 6.68 2.19 -4.96
C GLY A 78 5.85 3.35 -5.51
N LYS A 79 4.54 3.17 -5.72
CA LYS A 79 3.70 4.22 -6.31
C LYS A 79 3.39 5.30 -5.26
N THR A 80 3.39 6.57 -5.64
CA THR A 80 3.06 7.68 -4.71
C THR A 80 1.67 7.47 -4.09
N HIS A 81 1.52 7.78 -2.80
CA HIS A 81 0.29 7.58 -2.02
C HIS A 81 -0.27 6.15 -1.99
N GLN A 82 0.49 5.14 -2.43
CA GLN A 82 0.01 3.76 -2.55
C GLN A 82 -0.67 3.23 -1.28
N ILE A 83 -0.02 3.33 -0.12
CA ILE A 83 -0.57 2.84 1.15
C ILE A 83 -1.86 3.57 1.52
N ARG A 84 -1.88 4.91 1.36
CA ARG A 84 -3.05 5.74 1.69
C ARG A 84 -4.26 5.38 0.82
N VAL A 85 -4.03 5.08 -0.46
CA VAL A 85 -5.11 4.67 -1.37
C VAL A 85 -5.52 3.23 -1.14
N ALA A 86 -4.59 2.33 -0.81
CA ALA A 86 -4.89 0.94 -0.52
C ALA A 86 -5.72 0.77 0.78
N LEU A 87 -5.53 1.63 1.77
CA LEU A 87 -6.26 1.59 3.04
C LEU A 87 -7.52 2.47 3.10
N LYS A 88 -7.88 3.13 1.99
CA LYS A 88 -9.20 3.77 1.83
C LYS A 88 -10.27 2.71 1.59
#